data_AF-A0A6A8Q693-F1
#
_entry.id   AF-A0A6A8Q693-F1
#
_cell.length_a   1.000
_cell.length_b   1.000
_cell.length_c   1.000
_cell.angle_alpha   90.00
_cell.angle_beta   90.00
_cell.angle_gamma   90.00
#
_symmetry.space_group_name_H-M   'P 1'
#
loop_
_entity.id
_entity.type
_entity.pdbx_description
1 polymer ?
#
loop_
_entity_poly.entity_id
_entity_poly.type
_entity_poly.pdbx_seq_one_letter_code
_entity_poly.pdbx_strand_id
1 'polypeptide(L)'
;MNELYNSSDYPDAAEKKAMWNTISTKLKNHHSPPVLFHWKSFWLGNAAAVILLFAVIGIYETASSFMGGTVTQQQEVYEGLNEATQRLDKVAPVILQQANEQDRTSMESTFSAIREIDRLIEELKNEMLINGITPAKKYNLNRLYATKLDFYKELLLINREQS
;
A
#
# COMPACT_ATOMS: atom_id res chain seq x y z
N MET A 1 70.23 -14.65 -31.42
CA MET A 1 68.96 -15.18 -30.91
C MET A 1 69.28 -15.90 -29.62
N ASN A 2 68.74 -15.45 -28.49
CA ASN A 2 68.99 -16.07 -27.19
C ASN A 2 68.13 -17.32 -27.09
N GLU A 3 68.71 -18.49 -27.29
CA GLU A 3 68.09 -19.76 -26.89
C GLU A 3 68.11 -19.82 -25.38
N LEU A 4 66.99 -19.41 -24.77
CA LEU A 4 66.76 -19.41 -23.31
C LEU A 4 66.74 -20.82 -22.70
N TYR A 5 66.79 -21.86 -23.53
CA TYR A 5 66.77 -23.26 -23.11
C TYR A 5 67.80 -24.04 -23.90
N ASN A 6 68.63 -24.78 -23.19
CA ASN A 6 69.60 -25.70 -23.76
C ASN A 6 68.97 -27.09 -23.93
N SER A 7 69.48 -27.89 -24.85
CA SER A 7 68.96 -29.25 -25.09
C SER A 7 69.09 -30.19 -23.87
N SER A 8 69.93 -29.82 -22.90
CA SER A 8 70.07 -30.46 -21.58
C SER A 8 68.98 -30.10 -20.58
N ASP A 9 68.17 -29.08 -20.86
CA ASP A 9 67.10 -28.61 -19.96
C ASP A 9 65.79 -29.39 -20.18
N TYR A 10 65.75 -30.26 -21.17
CA TYR A 10 64.63 -31.18 -21.36
C TYR A 10 64.73 -32.33 -20.36
N PRO A 11 63.67 -32.60 -19.58
CA PRO A 11 63.70 -33.68 -18.62
C PRO A 11 63.86 -35.02 -19.34
N ASP A 12 64.73 -35.87 -18.80
CA ASP A 12 64.95 -37.21 -19.35
C ASP A 12 63.69 -38.08 -19.16
N ALA A 13 63.60 -39.20 -19.88
CA ALA A 13 62.45 -40.10 -19.84
C ALA A 13 62.12 -40.56 -18.41
N ALA A 14 63.14 -40.76 -17.56
CA ALA A 14 62.99 -41.10 -16.15
C ALA A 14 62.34 -39.96 -15.34
N GLU A 15 62.76 -38.71 -15.58
CA GLU A 15 62.25 -37.52 -14.89
C GLU A 15 60.81 -37.22 -15.29
N LYS A 16 60.49 -37.33 -16.58
CA LYS A 16 59.10 -37.24 -17.07
C LYS A 16 58.19 -38.26 -16.40
N LYS A 17 58.66 -39.50 -16.24
CA LYS A 17 57.92 -40.55 -15.55
C LYS A 17 57.73 -40.24 -14.06
N ALA A 18 58.76 -39.71 -13.39
CA ALA A 18 58.66 -39.30 -11.99
C ALA A 18 57.69 -38.12 -11.78
N MET A 19 57.73 -37.11 -12.68
CA MET A 19 56.78 -35.99 -12.69
C MET A 19 55.35 -36.49 -12.90
N TRP A 20 55.14 -37.36 -13.89
CA TRP A 20 53.82 -37.90 -14.18
C TRP A 20 53.28 -38.74 -13.03
N ASN A 21 54.14 -39.54 -12.40
CA ASN A 21 53.76 -40.33 -11.24
C ASN A 21 53.30 -39.40 -10.11
N THR A 22 54.06 -38.35 -9.81
CA THR A 22 53.73 -37.34 -8.78
C THR A 22 52.41 -36.61 -9.06
N ILE A 23 52.16 -36.23 -10.32
CA ILE A 23 50.91 -35.61 -10.76
C ILE A 23 49.75 -36.60 -10.54
N SER A 24 49.92 -37.85 -10.94
CA SER A 24 48.88 -38.88 -10.82
C SER A 24 48.56 -39.21 -9.36
N THR A 25 49.54 -39.25 -8.46
CA THR A 25 49.28 -39.45 -7.02
C THR A 25 48.57 -38.25 -6.40
N LYS A 26 48.93 -37.02 -6.78
CA LYS A 26 48.25 -35.81 -6.29
C LYS A 26 46.81 -35.72 -6.79
N LEU A 27 46.54 -36.09 -8.05
CA LEU A 27 45.18 -36.17 -8.59
C LEU A 27 44.35 -37.27 -7.93
N LYS A 28 44.93 -38.46 -7.71
CA LYS A 28 44.24 -39.59 -7.09
C LYS A 28 43.86 -39.30 -5.62
N ASN A 29 44.61 -38.45 -4.94
CA ASN A 29 44.33 -38.03 -3.57
C ASN A 29 43.39 -36.82 -3.46
N HIS A 30 42.98 -36.22 -4.57
CA HIS A 30 41.93 -35.20 -4.58
C HIS A 30 40.56 -35.89 -4.52
N HIS A 31 40.23 -36.45 -3.36
CA HIS A 31 38.86 -36.84 -3.06
C HIS A 31 38.04 -35.56 -3.00
N SER A 32 37.27 -35.28 -4.05
CA SER A 32 36.18 -34.31 -3.97
C SER A 32 35.34 -34.67 -2.74
N PRO A 33 35.08 -33.74 -1.81
CA PRO A 33 34.26 -34.06 -0.66
C PRO A 33 32.95 -34.64 -1.17
N PRO A 34 32.42 -35.74 -0.58
CA PRO A 34 31.13 -36.26 -1.00
C PRO A 34 30.15 -35.10 -0.89
N VAL A 35 29.45 -34.81 -1.98
CA VAL A 35 28.36 -33.83 -1.99
C VAL A 35 27.25 -34.45 -1.15
N LEU A 36 27.41 -34.36 0.17
CA LEU A 36 26.43 -34.83 1.13
C LEU A 36 25.24 -33.89 0.95
N PHE A 37 24.21 -34.40 0.30
CA PHE A 37 22.92 -33.75 0.27
C PHE A 37 22.41 -33.69 1.71
N HIS A 38 22.73 -32.58 2.40
CA HIS A 38 22.37 -32.38 3.79
C HIS A 38 20.88 -32.05 3.85
N TRP A 39 20.05 -33.11 3.85
CA TRP A 39 18.59 -33.03 3.95
C TRP A 39 18.15 -32.12 5.10
N LYS A 40 18.86 -32.15 6.22
CA LYS A 40 18.63 -31.24 7.35
C LYS A 40 18.79 -29.76 6.97
N SER A 41 19.82 -29.42 6.20
CA SER A 41 20.04 -28.05 5.70
C SER A 41 19.00 -27.64 4.65
N PHE A 42 18.49 -28.59 3.86
CA PHE A 42 17.39 -28.35 2.92
C PHE A 42 16.07 -28.03 3.65
N TRP A 43 15.75 -28.78 4.71
CA TRP A 43 14.60 -28.48 5.58
C TRP A 43 14.80 -27.19 6.38
N LEU A 44 16.02 -26.92 6.85
CA LEU A 44 16.34 -25.68 7.55
C LEU A 44 16.13 -24.47 6.64
N GLY A 45 16.56 -24.55 5.37
CA GLY A 45 16.37 -23.50 4.38
C GLY A 45 14.89 -23.26 4.05
N ASN A 46 14.11 -24.33 3.84
CA ASN A 46 12.67 -24.21 3.61
C ASN A 46 11.91 -23.71 4.85
N ALA A 47 12.27 -24.18 6.05
CA ALA A 47 11.69 -23.71 7.30
C ALA A 47 12.00 -22.22 7.53
N ALA A 48 13.24 -21.80 7.26
CA ALA A 48 13.62 -20.38 7.32
C ALA A 48 12.84 -19.55 6.30
N ALA A 49 12.62 -20.05 5.08
CA ALA A 49 11.82 -19.37 4.07
C ALA A 49 10.34 -19.22 4.50
N VAL A 50 9.75 -20.26 5.09
CA VAL A 50 8.38 -20.21 5.62
C VAL A 50 8.28 -19.22 6.79
N ILE A 51 9.26 -19.22 7.70
CA ILE A 51 9.32 -18.25 8.80
C ILE A 51 9.49 -16.83 8.26
N LEU A 52 10.31 -16.62 7.24
CA LEU A 52 10.46 -15.33 6.56
C LEU A 52 9.14 -14.87 5.92
N LEU A 53 8.40 -15.80 5.31
CA LEU A 53 7.10 -15.51 4.70
C LEU A 53 6.08 -15.10 5.76
N PHE A 54 6.00 -15.84 6.89
CA PHE A 54 5.18 -15.45 8.04
C PHE A 54 5.68 -14.17 8.71
N ALA A 55 6.98 -13.90 8.73
CA ALA A 55 7.53 -12.65 9.24
C ALA A 55 7.16 -11.47 8.34
N VAL A 56 7.18 -11.64 7.02
CA VAL A 56 6.75 -10.60 6.06
C VAL A 56 5.25 -10.37 6.18
N ILE A 57 4.42 -11.41 6.29
CA ILE A 57 2.98 -11.28 6.54
C ILE A 57 2.74 -10.62 7.91
N GLY A 58 3.46 -11.04 8.95
CA GLY A 58 3.34 -10.47 10.29
C GLY A 58 3.80 -9.02 10.36
N ILE A 59 4.88 -8.65 9.65
CA ILE A 59 5.34 -7.27 9.47
C ILE A 59 4.32 -6.50 8.65
N TYR A 60 3.72 -7.08 7.61
CA TYR A 60 2.68 -6.43 6.82
C TYR A 60 1.43 -6.18 7.67
N GLU A 61 0.95 -7.15 8.44
CA GLU A 61 -0.19 -7.03 9.38
C GLU A 61 0.13 -6.07 10.52
N THR A 62 1.35 -6.08 11.05
CA THR A 62 1.77 -5.14 12.10
C THR A 62 1.97 -3.75 11.52
N ALA A 63 2.55 -3.60 10.33
CA ALA A 63 2.74 -2.31 9.68
C ALA A 63 1.42 -1.76 9.13
N SER A 64 0.49 -2.59 8.66
CA SER A 64 -0.87 -2.18 8.33
C SER A 64 -1.69 -1.90 9.59
N SER A 65 -1.43 -2.57 10.71
CA SER A 65 -2.01 -2.23 12.02
C SER A 65 -1.28 -1.08 12.74
N PHE A 66 -0.10 -0.64 12.27
CA PHE A 66 0.67 0.48 12.81
C PHE A 66 0.53 1.72 11.93
N MET A 67 0.38 1.57 10.62
CA MET A 67 -0.06 2.61 9.67
C MET A 67 -1.59 2.76 9.65
N GLY A 68 -2.34 1.67 9.82
CA GLY A 68 -3.78 1.66 10.10
C GLY A 68 -4.11 1.69 11.59
N GLY A 69 -3.09 1.71 12.45
CA GLY A 69 -3.16 1.95 13.89
C GLY A 69 -3.43 3.40 14.22
N THR A 70 -4.51 3.92 13.65
CA THR A 70 -5.26 5.17 13.93
C THR A 70 -5.94 5.69 12.66
N VAL A 71 -6.37 4.83 11.72
CA VAL A 71 -7.64 5.18 11.05
C VAL A 71 -8.72 4.96 12.11
N THR A 72 -8.83 5.91 13.04
CA THR A 72 -9.93 5.95 14.00
C THR A 72 -11.20 5.77 13.18
N GLN A 73 -12.15 4.95 13.62
CA GLN A 73 -13.46 4.77 12.97
C GLN A 73 -14.09 6.12 12.53
N GLN A 74 -13.78 7.21 13.25
CA GLN A 74 -14.15 8.58 12.93
C GLN A 74 -13.57 9.15 11.63
N GLN A 75 -12.39 8.71 11.20
CA GLN A 75 -11.74 9.10 9.95
C GLN A 75 -12.35 8.36 8.75
N GLU A 76 -12.66 7.07 8.88
CA GLU A 76 -13.44 6.34 7.86
C GLU A 76 -14.85 6.93 7.69
N VAL A 77 -15.51 7.27 8.81
CA VAL A 77 -16.81 7.94 8.78
C VAL A 77 -16.70 9.29 8.09
N TYR A 78 -15.67 10.08 8.39
CA TYR A 78 -15.43 11.36 7.70
C TYR A 78 -15.23 11.18 6.20
N GLU A 79 -14.38 10.25 5.79
CA GLU A 79 -14.09 10.01 4.37
C GLU A 79 -15.34 9.53 3.62
N GLY A 80 -16.11 8.61 4.21
CA GLY A 80 -17.37 8.14 3.64
C GLY A 80 -18.44 9.24 3.53
N LEU A 81 -18.58 10.09 4.56
CA LEU A 81 -19.51 11.22 4.53
C LEU A 81 -19.11 12.25 3.47
N ASN A 82 -17.82 12.62 3.42
CA ASN A 82 -17.29 13.54 2.42
C ASN A 82 -17.49 12.97 1.00
N GLU A 83 -17.15 11.70 0.76
CA GLU A 83 -17.35 11.07 -0.55
C GLU A 83 -18.83 11.04 -0.96
N ALA A 84 -19.73 10.68 -0.04
CA ALA A 84 -21.16 10.66 -0.30
C ALA A 84 -21.68 12.06 -0.68
N THR A 85 -21.27 13.10 0.06
CA THR A 85 -21.65 14.48 -0.26
C THR A 85 -21.10 14.94 -1.61
N GLN A 86 -19.85 14.60 -1.97
CA GLN A 86 -19.27 14.94 -3.27
C GLN A 86 -19.98 14.29 -4.45
N ARG A 87 -20.47 13.05 -4.28
CA ARG A 87 -21.27 12.38 -5.31
C ARG A 87 -22.61 13.08 -5.50
N LEU A 88 -23.25 13.50 -4.40
CA LEU A 88 -24.55 14.17 -4.43
C LEU A 88 -24.44 15.61 -4.94
N ASP A 89 -23.36 16.32 -4.66
CA ASP A 89 -23.06 17.65 -5.24
C ASP A 89 -23.11 17.65 -6.77
N LYS A 90 -22.65 16.57 -7.40
CA LYS A 90 -22.67 16.42 -8.86
C LYS A 90 -24.07 16.19 -9.43
N VAL A 91 -24.96 15.58 -8.64
CA VAL A 91 -26.30 15.16 -9.09
C VAL A 91 -27.36 16.20 -8.73
N ALA A 92 -27.21 16.88 -7.59
CA ALA A 92 -28.15 17.87 -7.10
C ALA A 92 -28.55 18.94 -8.15
N PRO A 93 -27.63 19.57 -8.92
CA PRO A 93 -28.03 20.62 -9.87
C PRO A 93 -28.91 20.09 -11.01
N VAL A 94 -28.78 18.80 -11.35
CA VAL A 94 -29.62 18.14 -12.35
C VAL A 94 -31.04 17.98 -11.80
N ILE A 95 -31.18 17.63 -10.52
CA ILE A 95 -32.48 17.51 -9.83
C ILE A 95 -33.21 18.86 -9.84
N LEU A 96 -32.50 19.95 -9.52
CA LEU A 96 -33.10 21.29 -9.52
C LEU A 96 -33.57 21.73 -10.93
N GLN A 97 -32.85 21.34 -11.98
CA GLN A 97 -33.24 21.66 -13.36
C GLN A 97 -34.47 20.86 -13.82
N GLN A 98 -34.70 19.68 -13.25
CA GLN A 98 -35.82 18.80 -13.57
C GLN A 98 -37.08 19.10 -12.76
N ALA A 99 -36.96 19.88 -11.68
CA ALA A 99 -38.05 20.20 -10.79
C ALA A 99 -39.14 21.06 -11.47
N ASN A 100 -40.41 20.74 -11.19
CA ASN A 100 -41.54 21.60 -11.52
C ASN A 100 -41.44 22.99 -10.83
N GLU A 101 -42.17 24.00 -11.34
CA GLU A 101 -42.13 25.38 -10.81
C GLU A 101 -42.58 25.49 -9.34
N GLN A 102 -43.49 24.61 -8.90
CA GLN A 102 -44.05 24.62 -7.55
C GLN A 102 -43.01 24.21 -6.50
N ASP A 103 -42.20 23.19 -6.77
CA ASP A 103 -41.22 22.64 -5.84
C ASP A 103 -39.84 23.27 -6.01
N ARG A 104 -39.61 23.98 -7.13
CA ARG A 104 -38.37 24.71 -7.40
C ARG A 104 -38.01 25.67 -6.28
N THR A 105 -38.98 26.39 -5.72
CA THR A 105 -38.73 27.34 -4.62
C THR A 105 -38.24 26.62 -3.36
N SER A 106 -38.86 25.48 -3.02
CA SER A 106 -38.46 24.64 -1.89
C SER A 106 -37.07 24.03 -2.12
N MET A 107 -36.81 23.51 -3.31
CA MET A 107 -35.50 22.97 -3.67
C MET A 107 -34.39 24.04 -3.68
N GLU A 108 -34.68 25.26 -4.17
CA GLU A 108 -33.75 26.39 -4.13
C GLU A 108 -33.41 26.79 -2.68
N SER A 109 -34.39 26.72 -1.78
CA SER A 109 -34.18 26.93 -0.34
C SER A 109 -33.25 25.87 0.26
N THR A 110 -33.50 24.58 -0.01
CA THR A 110 -32.63 23.47 0.42
C THR A 110 -31.22 23.61 -0.17
N PHE A 111 -31.09 24.03 -1.42
CA PHE A 111 -29.81 24.35 -2.05
C PHE A 111 -29.07 25.50 -1.40
N SER A 112 -29.79 26.53 -0.95
CA SER A 112 -29.19 27.62 -0.18
C SER A 112 -28.69 27.14 1.17
N ALA A 113 -29.45 26.25 1.84
CA ALA A 113 -29.01 25.63 3.09
C ALA A 113 -27.76 24.76 2.92
N ILE A 114 -27.68 23.96 1.84
CA ILE A 114 -26.48 23.18 1.51
C ILE A 114 -25.25 24.08 1.32
N ARG A 115 -25.40 25.19 0.59
CA ARG A 115 -24.31 26.17 0.38
C ARG A 115 -23.83 26.81 1.69
N GLU A 116 -24.74 27.08 2.61
CA GLU A 116 -24.38 27.59 3.93
C GLU A 116 -23.61 26.53 4.74
N ILE A 117 -24.02 25.27 4.70
CA ILE A 117 -23.27 24.17 5.33
C ILE A 117 -21.87 24.04 4.73
N ASP A 118 -21.72 24.19 3.41
CA ASP A 118 -20.41 24.17 2.76
C ASP A 118 -19.48 25.27 3.26
N ARG A 119 -20.02 26.48 3.43
CA ARG A 119 -19.27 27.59 4.02
C ARG A 119 -18.83 27.27 5.44
N LEU A 120 -19.71 26.71 6.27
CA LEU A 120 -19.39 26.34 7.65
C LEU A 120 -18.35 25.21 7.72
N ILE A 121 -18.41 24.25 6.80
CA ILE A 121 -17.40 23.19 6.66
C ILE A 121 -16.05 23.79 6.30
N GLU A 122 -16.01 24.72 5.34
CA GLU A 122 -14.77 25.38 4.92
C GLU A 122 -14.16 26.22 6.05
N GLU A 123 -14.98 27.01 6.75
CA GLU A 123 -14.56 27.80 7.90
C GLU A 123 -13.99 26.91 9.01
N LEU A 124 -14.69 25.84 9.37
CA LEU A 124 -14.23 24.90 10.39
C LEU A 124 -12.96 24.17 9.96
N LYS A 125 -12.82 23.79 8.69
CA LYS A 125 -11.58 23.20 8.15
C LYS A 125 -10.42 24.18 8.23
N ASN A 126 -10.63 25.44 7.86
CA ASN A 126 -9.62 26.48 7.98
C ASN A 126 -9.23 26.72 9.45
N GLU A 127 -10.19 26.73 10.36
CA GLU A 127 -9.93 26.85 11.79
C GLU A 127 -9.17 25.64 12.35
N MET A 128 -9.43 24.43 11.84
CA MET A 128 -8.69 23.22 12.19
C MET A 128 -7.25 23.23 11.66
N LEU A 129 -7.02 23.84 10.49
CA LEU A 129 -5.68 24.03 9.92
C LEU A 129 -4.85 25.03 10.74
N ILE A 130 -5.45 26.13 11.18
CA ILE A 130 -4.75 27.21 11.90
C ILE A 130 -4.57 26.87 13.38
N ASN A 131 -5.64 26.44 14.06
CA ASN A 131 -5.68 26.27 15.51
C ASN A 131 -5.54 24.80 15.95
N GLY A 132 -5.27 23.90 15.02
CA GLY A 132 -5.15 22.47 15.27
C GLY A 132 -6.49 21.74 15.38
N ILE A 133 -6.39 20.42 15.31
CA ILE A 133 -7.52 19.50 15.28
C ILE A 133 -7.88 19.09 16.71
N THR A 134 -9.12 19.37 17.14
CA THR A 134 -9.66 18.88 18.42
C THR A 134 -10.79 17.89 18.20
N PRO A 135 -11.07 16.99 19.17
CA PRO A 135 -12.20 16.05 19.07
C PRO A 135 -13.55 16.74 18.87
N ALA A 136 -13.77 17.90 19.51
CA ALA A 136 -14.99 18.68 19.35
C ALA A 136 -15.14 19.23 17.92
N LYS A 137 -14.04 19.73 17.31
CA LYS A 137 -14.03 20.18 15.92
C LYS A 137 -14.30 19.03 14.94
N LYS A 138 -13.70 17.85 15.18
CA LYS A 138 -13.99 16.64 14.38
C LYS A 138 -15.47 16.24 14.48
N TYR A 139 -16.04 16.24 15.68
CA TYR A 139 -17.46 15.93 15.88
C TYR A 139 -18.37 16.91 15.15
N ASN A 140 -18.09 18.21 15.26
CA ASN A 140 -18.85 19.25 14.56
C ASN A 140 -18.75 19.10 13.04
N LEU A 141 -17.56 18.79 12.53
CA LEU A 141 -17.34 18.56 11.11
C LEU A 141 -18.18 17.38 10.60
N ASN A 142 -18.14 16.24 11.31
CA ASN A 142 -18.97 15.08 10.98
C ASN A 142 -20.47 15.40 11.03
N ARG A 143 -20.90 16.19 12.03
CA ARG A 143 -22.29 16.64 12.12
C ARG A 143 -22.69 17.47 10.91
N LEU A 144 -21.84 18.42 10.47
CA LEU A 144 -22.11 19.25 9.29
C LEU A 144 -22.26 18.40 8.01
N TYR A 145 -21.37 17.43 7.79
CA TYR A 145 -21.52 16.53 6.63
C TYR A 145 -22.77 15.65 6.73
N ALA A 146 -23.11 15.13 7.92
CA ALA A 146 -24.35 14.38 8.12
C ALA A 146 -25.59 15.24 7.81
N THR A 147 -25.63 16.49 8.29
CA THR A 147 -26.70 17.44 7.97
C THR A 147 -26.76 17.77 6.48
N LYS A 148 -25.60 17.90 5.81
CA LYS A 148 -25.53 18.07 4.35
C LYS A 148 -26.18 16.88 3.62
N LEU A 149 -25.94 15.65 4.07
CA LEU A 149 -26.59 14.45 3.52
C LEU A 149 -28.10 14.42 3.75
N ASP A 150 -28.58 14.87 4.91
CA ASP A 150 -30.02 14.95 5.18
C ASP A 150 -30.72 15.90 4.20
N PHE A 151 -30.10 17.04 3.85
CA PHE A 151 -30.64 17.95 2.83
C PHE A 151 -30.63 17.34 1.42
N TYR A 152 -29.60 16.58 1.05
CA TYR A 152 -29.64 15.87 -0.23
C TYR A 152 -30.73 14.80 -0.26
N LYS A 153 -30.97 14.12 0.85
CA LYS A 153 -32.07 13.16 0.97
C LYS A 153 -33.41 13.86 0.78
N GLU A 154 -33.60 15.05 1.35
CA GLU A 154 -34.79 15.87 1.14
C GLU A 154 -34.96 16.23 -0.36
N LEU A 155 -33.91 16.70 -1.03
CA LEU A 155 -33.96 16.98 -2.49
C LEU A 155 -34.35 15.74 -3.31
N LEU A 156 -33.80 14.57 -2.98
CA LEU A 156 -34.11 13.32 -3.66
C LEU A 156 -35.55 12.85 -3.41
N LEU A 157 -36.09 13.08 -2.22
CA LEU A 157 -37.48 12.75 -1.89
C LEU A 157 -38.45 13.61 -2.68
N ILE A 158 -38.23 14.94 -2.71
CA ILE A 158 -39.06 15.87 -3.48
C ILE A 158 -39.05 15.47 -4.97
N ASN A 159 -37.88 15.12 -5.53
CA ASN A 159 -37.78 14.69 -6.92
C ASN A 159 -38.52 13.37 -7.20
N ARG A 160 -38.48 12.41 -6.26
CA ARG A 160 -39.14 11.12 -6.43
C ARG A 160 -40.66 11.24 -6.45
N GLU A 161 -41.24 12.18 -5.70
CA GLU A 161 -42.69 12.45 -5.74
C GLU A 161 -43.15 12.99 -7.10
N GLN A 162 -42.22 13.42 -7.98
CA GLN A 162 -42.51 13.90 -9.33
C GLN A 162 -42.35 12.84 -10.44
N SER A 163 -41.70 11.70 -10.18
CA SER A 163 -41.50 10.59 -11.15
C SER A 163 -42.56 9.50 -11.01
#